data_AF-A0AA39YHQ2-F1
#
_entry.id   AF-A0AA39YHQ2-F1
#
_cell.length_a   1.000
_cell.length_b   1.000
_cell.length_c   1.000
_cell.angle_alpha   90.00
_cell.angle_beta   90.00
_cell.angle_gamma   90.00
#
_symmetry.space_group_name_H-M   'P 1'
#
loop_
_entity.id
_entity.type
_entity.pdbx_description
1 polymer ?
#
loop_
_entity_poly.entity_id
_entity_poly.type
_entity_poly.pdbx_seq_one_letter_code
_entity_poly.pdbx_strand_id
1 'polypeptide(L)'
;MPASLDSSRPIMAPSTRTSVRYSTYSVSPSVAPTVATTDSVTAEIRDIEKGLDRMENKALAQQRVVLSEEKVANMSKLALGAKLDRALGRRMSGQDAVMRQRKPAPVISEKEKI
;
A
#
# COMPACT_ATOMS: atom_id res chain seq x y z
N MET A 1 -43.00 11.42 -39.54
CA MET A 1 -41.83 10.53 -39.74
C MET A 1 -41.26 10.18 -38.38
N PRO A 2 -41.34 8.93 -37.90
CA PRO A 2 -40.67 8.52 -36.66
C PRO A 2 -39.16 8.43 -36.91
N ALA A 3 -38.34 9.07 -36.07
CA ALA A 3 -36.89 9.06 -36.19
C ALA A 3 -36.30 7.78 -35.58
N SER A 4 -35.43 7.10 -36.34
CA SER A 4 -34.83 5.80 -36.04
C SER A 4 -34.03 5.75 -34.73
N LEU A 5 -34.15 4.65 -33.99
CA LEU A 5 -33.54 4.38 -32.68
C LEU A 5 -32.10 3.83 -32.73
N ASP A 6 -31.49 3.73 -33.91
CA ASP A 6 -30.37 2.79 -34.14
C ASP A 6 -28.97 3.42 -34.14
N SER A 7 -28.80 4.66 -33.66
CA SER A 7 -27.47 5.32 -33.64
C SER A 7 -26.86 5.37 -32.24
N SER A 8 -26.61 4.22 -31.63
CA SER A 8 -25.82 4.10 -30.40
C SER A 8 -24.33 4.06 -30.74
N ARG A 9 -23.72 5.23 -30.94
CA ARG A 9 -22.25 5.36 -30.86
C ARG A 9 -21.87 5.88 -29.46
N PRO A 10 -20.84 5.29 -28.81
CA PRO A 10 -20.49 5.66 -27.44
C PRO A 10 -19.93 7.09 -27.38
N ILE A 11 -20.42 7.84 -26.39
CA ILE A 11 -20.10 9.25 -26.11
C ILE A 11 -18.76 9.34 -25.36
N MET A 12 -17.66 8.85 -25.96
CA MET A 12 -16.33 8.87 -25.32
C MET A 12 -15.27 9.64 -26.12
N ALA A 13 -15.68 10.48 -27.06
CA ALA A 13 -14.78 11.42 -27.72
C ALA A 13 -15.26 12.87 -27.51
N PRO A 14 -14.42 13.79 -27.01
CA PRO A 14 -14.77 15.21 -26.93
C PRO A 14 -14.97 15.76 -28.35
N SER A 15 -16.23 15.94 -28.72
CA SER A 15 -16.66 16.44 -30.03
C SER A 15 -16.78 17.96 -29.95
N THR A 16 -15.89 18.71 -30.62
CA THR A 16 -15.87 20.19 -30.73
C THR A 16 -17.01 20.78 -31.58
N ARG A 17 -18.08 20.02 -31.77
CA ARG A 17 -19.18 20.39 -32.67
C ARG A 17 -20.18 21.25 -31.91
N THR A 18 -20.31 22.52 -32.27
CA THR A 18 -21.35 23.48 -31.83
C THR A 18 -22.75 23.13 -32.35
N SER A 19 -23.02 21.85 -32.64
CA SER A 19 -24.32 21.40 -33.12
C SER A 19 -25.30 21.35 -31.96
N VAL A 20 -26.37 22.12 -32.04
CA VAL A 20 -27.53 22.03 -31.15
C VAL A 20 -28.12 20.62 -31.24
N ARG A 21 -27.92 19.82 -30.19
CA ARG A 21 -28.50 18.47 -30.10
C ARG A 21 -29.84 18.58 -29.41
N TYR A 22 -30.89 18.17 -30.11
CA TYR A 22 -32.21 17.94 -29.54
C TYR A 22 -32.27 16.48 -29.07
N SER A 23 -32.44 16.26 -27.78
CA SER A 23 -32.64 14.91 -27.21
C SER A 23 -34.14 14.65 -27.05
N THR A 24 -34.58 13.42 -27.28
CA THR A 24 -36.00 12.99 -27.22
C THR A 24 -36.69 13.30 -25.90
N TYR A 25 -35.94 13.46 -24.81
CA TYR A 25 -36.46 13.79 -23.48
C TYR A 25 -36.34 15.27 -23.09
N SER A 26 -35.67 16.10 -23.90
CA SER A 26 -35.45 17.52 -23.60
C SER A 26 -35.70 18.38 -24.83
N VAL A 27 -36.83 19.08 -24.84
CA VAL A 27 -37.24 20.01 -25.92
C VAL A 27 -36.36 21.27 -25.97
N SER A 28 -35.48 21.48 -24.98
CA SER A 28 -34.56 22.62 -24.95
C SER A 28 -33.23 22.30 -25.66
N PRO A 29 -32.75 23.18 -26.57
CA PRO A 29 -31.46 23.04 -27.24
C PRO A 29 -30.29 23.12 -26.24
N SER A 30 -29.50 22.05 -26.11
CA SER A 30 -28.37 21.98 -25.17
C SER A 30 -27.06 22.44 -25.85
N VAL A 31 -26.51 23.56 -25.38
CA VAL A 31 -25.20 24.11 -25.80
C VAL A 31 -24.17 24.13 -24.65
N ALA A 32 -24.63 23.91 -23.42
CA ALA A 32 -23.80 23.77 -22.23
C ALA A 32 -24.13 22.42 -21.56
N PRO A 33 -23.20 21.80 -20.80
CA PRO A 33 -23.54 20.66 -19.95
C PRO A 33 -24.65 21.11 -19.00
N THR A 34 -25.90 20.75 -19.32
CA THR A 34 -27.07 21.06 -18.51
C THR A 34 -27.07 20.11 -17.32
N VAL A 35 -26.21 20.39 -16.35
CA VAL A 35 -26.45 19.94 -14.98
C VAL A 35 -27.46 20.93 -14.40
N ALA A 36 -28.70 20.88 -14.89
CA ALA A 36 -29.81 21.43 -14.15
C ALA A 36 -30.01 20.47 -12.98
N THR A 37 -29.26 20.67 -11.90
CA THR A 37 -29.43 19.89 -10.67
C THR A 37 -30.83 20.18 -10.17
N THR A 38 -31.74 19.23 -10.33
CA THR A 38 -32.97 19.21 -9.55
C THR A 38 -32.57 19.07 -8.07
N ASP A 39 -33.35 19.64 -7.16
CA ASP A 39 -33.08 19.57 -5.70
C ASP A 39 -32.92 18.12 -5.19
N SER A 40 -33.40 17.13 -5.94
CA SER A 40 -33.17 15.71 -5.65
C SER A 40 -31.70 15.29 -5.80
N VAL A 41 -31.00 15.76 -6.84
CA VAL A 41 -29.59 15.40 -7.09
C VAL A 41 -28.68 16.03 -6.05
N THR A 42 -28.99 17.24 -5.57
CA THR A 42 -28.23 17.88 -4.49
C THR A 42 -28.48 17.22 -3.14
N ALA A 43 -29.69 16.69 -2.90
CA ALA A 43 -30.00 15.88 -1.72
C ALA A 43 -29.22 14.56 -1.71
N GLU A 44 -29.15 13.86 -2.85
CA GLU A 44 -28.37 12.62 -2.99
C GLU A 44 -26.87 12.84 -2.73
N ILE A 45 -26.30 13.94 -3.24
CA ILE A 45 -24.88 14.29 -3.00
C ILE A 45 -24.61 14.49 -1.50
N ARG A 46 -25.51 15.16 -0.76
CA ARG A 46 -25.36 15.37 0.69
C ARG A 46 -25.46 14.07 1.48
N ASP A 47 -26.29 13.14 1.04
CA ASP A 47 -26.44 11.84 1.71
C ASP A 47 -25.23 10.95 1.46
N ILE A 48 -24.64 11.03 0.26
CA ILE A 48 -23.35 10.38 -0.05
C ILE A 48 -22.23 10.97 0.81
N GLU A 49 -22.12 12.30 0.92
CA GLU A 49 -21.13 12.98 1.75
C GLU A 49 -21.23 12.53 3.22
N LYS A 50 -22.44 12.54 3.79
CA LYS A 50 -22.69 12.04 5.16
C LYS A 50 -22.39 10.55 5.30
N GLY A 51 -22.64 9.75 4.27
CA GLY A 51 -22.31 8.33 4.26
C GLY A 51 -20.80 8.11 4.31
N LEU A 52 -20.06 8.88 3.52
CA LEU A 52 -18.60 8.82 3.46
C LEU A 52 -17.94 9.25 4.78
N ASP A 53 -18.44 10.32 5.41
CA ASP A 53 -17.97 10.78 6.72
C ASP A 53 -18.17 9.71 7.82
N ARG A 54 -19.24 8.92 7.74
CA ARG A 54 -19.49 7.81 8.68
C ARG A 54 -18.63 6.58 8.37
N MET A 55 -18.25 6.39 7.11
CA MET A 55 -17.34 5.33 6.69
C MET A 55 -15.87 5.64 7.03
N GLU A 56 -15.54 6.90 7.36
CA GLU A 56 -14.21 7.28 7.83
C GLU A 56 -13.88 6.57 9.14
N ASN A 57 -12.96 5.60 9.08
CA ASN A 57 -12.48 4.90 10.27
C ASN A 57 -11.32 5.67 10.92
N LYS A 58 -11.68 6.62 11.79
CA LYS A 58 -10.73 7.47 12.53
C LYS A 58 -9.76 6.66 13.40
N ALA A 59 -10.16 5.50 13.90
CA ALA A 59 -9.29 4.62 14.69
C ALA A 59 -8.17 4.01 13.83
N LEU A 60 -8.48 3.57 12.60
CA LEU A 60 -7.47 3.07 11.66
C LEU A 60 -6.53 4.17 11.17
N ALA A 61 -7.05 5.39 10.99
CA ALA A 61 -6.22 6.55 10.65
C ALA A 61 -5.21 6.86 11.77
N GLN A 62 -5.61 6.77 13.04
CA GLN A 62 -4.73 6.95 14.19
C GLN A 62 -3.71 5.81 14.35
N GLN A 63 -4.04 4.59 13.94
CA GLN A 63 -3.14 3.43 14.03
C GLN A 63 -1.99 3.49 13.02
N ARG A 64 -2.18 4.15 11.87
CA ARG A 64 -1.14 4.31 10.85
C ARG A 64 -0.19 5.44 11.25
N VAL A 65 0.71 5.14 12.19
CA VAL A 65 1.79 6.05 12.58
C VAL A 65 2.80 6.14 11.42
N VAL A 66 2.77 7.25 10.69
CA VAL A 66 3.85 7.65 9.81
C VAL A 66 4.90 8.33 10.68
N LEU A 67 6.05 7.68 10.86
CA LEU A 67 7.14 8.23 11.65
C LEU A 67 7.78 9.41 10.91
N SER A 68 8.17 10.45 11.64
CA SER A 68 9.02 11.51 11.09
C SER A 68 10.38 10.94 10.66
N GLU A 69 11.04 11.60 9.72
CA GLU A 69 12.35 11.18 9.21
C GLU A 69 13.37 11.00 10.35
N GLU A 70 13.38 11.90 11.33
CA GLU A 70 14.22 11.81 12.52
C GLU A 70 13.97 10.53 13.33
N LYS A 71 12.69 10.16 13.53
CA LYS A 71 12.33 8.94 14.27
C LYS A 71 12.75 7.69 13.51
N VAL A 72 12.61 7.69 12.18
CA VAL A 72 13.10 6.60 11.32
C VAL A 72 14.62 6.46 11.42
N ALA A 73 15.36 7.57 11.34
CA ALA A 73 16.82 7.59 11.47
C ALA A 73 17.26 7.04 12.84
N ASN A 74 16.62 7.48 13.92
CA ASN A 74 16.92 6.97 15.28
C ASN A 74 16.66 5.46 15.40
N MET A 75 15.53 4.98 14.89
CA MET A 75 15.21 3.55 14.89
C MET A 75 16.24 2.74 14.10
N SER A 76 16.68 3.25 12.95
CA SER A 76 17.70 2.61 12.11
C SER A 76 19.06 2.51 12.82
N LYS A 77 19.46 3.55 13.56
CA LYS A 77 20.69 3.57 14.35
C LYS A 77 20.64 2.56 15.50
N LEU A 78 19.52 2.48 16.22
CA LEU A 78 19.32 1.50 17.28
C LEU A 78 19.37 0.07 16.74
N ALA A 79 18.70 -0.17 15.60
CA ALA A 79 18.72 -1.48 14.95
C ALA A 79 20.13 -1.90 14.49
N LEU A 80 20.94 -0.95 14.01
CA LEU A 80 22.33 -1.21 13.62
C LEU A 80 23.17 -1.59 14.84
N GLY A 81 23.09 -0.81 15.92
CA GLY A 81 23.80 -1.12 17.18
C GLY A 81 23.46 -2.53 17.70
N ALA A 82 22.16 -2.85 17.80
CA ALA A 82 21.72 -4.17 18.23
C ALA A 82 22.20 -5.32 17.32
N LYS A 83 22.27 -5.09 16.00
CA LYS A 83 22.83 -6.08 15.05
C LYS A 83 24.33 -6.27 15.27
N LEU A 84 25.06 -5.18 15.50
CA LEU A 84 26.49 -5.21 15.78
C LEU A 84 26.77 -5.97 17.08
N ASP A 85 26.05 -5.66 18.16
CA ASP A 85 26.20 -6.34 19.45
C ASP A 85 25.89 -7.84 19.34
N ARG A 86 24.83 -8.21 18.60
CA ARG A 86 24.51 -9.62 18.33
C ARG A 86 25.60 -10.31 17.51
N ALA A 87 26.16 -9.64 16.51
CA ALA A 87 27.22 -10.19 15.69
C ALA A 87 28.51 -10.38 16.49
N LEU A 88 28.90 -9.38 17.30
CA LEU A 88 30.02 -9.47 18.22
C LEU A 88 29.81 -10.58 19.24
N GLY A 89 28.63 -10.70 19.86
CA GLY A 89 28.34 -11.78 20.80
C GLY A 89 28.51 -13.17 20.19
N ARG A 90 28.09 -13.36 18.93
CA ARG A 90 28.34 -14.61 18.18
C ARG A 90 29.81 -14.87 17.93
N ARG A 91 30.57 -13.83 17.57
CA ARG A 91 32.01 -13.95 17.32
C ARG A 91 32.75 -14.23 18.62
N MET A 92 32.52 -13.43 19.66
CA MET A 92 33.18 -13.50 20.96
C MET A 92 32.84 -14.76 21.76
N SER A 93 31.74 -15.44 21.45
CA SER A 93 31.41 -16.74 22.06
C SER A 93 32.40 -17.83 21.61
N GLY A 94 33.15 -18.39 22.57
CA GLY A 94 34.07 -19.51 22.32
C GLY A 94 35.39 -19.13 21.65
N GLN A 95 35.67 -17.83 21.47
CA GLN A 95 36.98 -17.35 21.00
C GLN A 95 38.07 -17.48 22.07
N ASP A 96 37.70 -17.47 23.35
CA ASP A 96 38.66 -17.61 24.44
C ASP A 96 39.23 -19.03 24.48
N ALA A 97 40.56 -19.13 24.57
CA ALA A 97 41.24 -20.41 24.65
C ALA A 97 40.91 -21.12 25.98
N VAL A 98 40.14 -22.21 25.92
CA VAL A 98 39.89 -23.07 27.08
C VAL A 98 40.96 -24.16 27.14
N MET A 99 41.89 -24.05 28.09
CA MET A 99 42.88 -25.10 28.33
C MET A 99 42.17 -26.35 28.85
N ARG A 100 42.13 -27.41 28.04
CA ARG A 100 41.56 -28.71 28.43
C ARG A 100 42.68 -29.70 28.67
N GLN A 101 42.60 -30.45 29.77
CA GLN A 101 43.49 -31.58 30.02
C GLN A 101 43.31 -32.61 28.91
N ARG A 102 44.41 -32.98 28.24
CA ARG A 102 44.38 -33.98 27.16
C ARG A 102 44.13 -35.36 27.78
N LYS A 103 43.14 -36.10 27.26
CA LYS A 103 42.98 -37.51 27.62
C LYS A 103 44.19 -38.29 27.10
N PRO A 104 44.74 -39.25 27.87
CA PRO A 104 45.84 -40.08 27.40
C PRO A 104 45.41 -40.85 26.16
N ALA A 105 46.17 -40.72 25.07
CA ALA A 105 45.92 -41.48 23.85
C ALA A 105 46.24 -42.97 24.07
N PRO A 106 45.46 -43.90 23.49
CA PRO A 106 45.81 -45.31 23.54
C PRO A 106 47.11 -45.54 22.75
N VAL A 107 48.12 -46.07 23.44
CA VAL A 107 49.38 -46.49 22.83
C VAL A 107 49.11 -47.75 22.01
N ILE A 108 49.06 -47.63 20.69
CA ILE A 108 48.96 -48.78 19.78
C ILE A 108 50.38 -49.29 19.58
N SER A 109 50.74 -50.38 20.27
CA SER A 109 52.01 -51.07 20.07
C SER A 109 51.84 -52.10 18.95
N GLU A 110 52.30 -51.78 17.75
CA GLU A 110 52.48 -52.76 16.67
C GLU A 110 53.79 -53.55 16.92
N LYS A 111 53.69 -54.75 17.50
CA LYS A 111 54.74 -55.78 17.43
C LYS A 111 54.14 -57.18 17.38
N GLU A 112 54.00 -57.70 16.16
CA GLU A 112 53.96 -59.13 15.78
C GLU A 112 54.19 -59.14 14.25
N LYS A 113 55.06 -59.92 13.60
CA LYS A 113 55.73 -61.20 13.87
C LYS A 113 57.01 -61.24 13.01
N ILE A 114 58.05 -61.91 13.49
CA ILE A 114 59.10 -62.53 12.66
C ILE A 114 58.88 -64.04 12.74
#